data_AF-A0A3S4DRS1-F1
#
_entry.id   AF-A0A3S4DRS1-F1
#
_cell.length_a   1.000
_cell.length_b   1.000
_cell.length_c   1.000
_cell.angle_alpha   90.00
_cell.angle_beta   90.00
_cell.angle_gamma   90.00
#
_symmetry.space_group_name_H-M   'P 1'
#
loop_
_entity.id
_entity.type
_entity.pdbx_description
1 polymer ?
#
loop_
_entity_poly.entity_id
_entity_poly.type
_entity_poly.pdbx_seq_one_letter_code
_entity_poly.pdbx_strand_id
1 'polypeptide(L)'
;MFYFCVLDLKSDPTELRKKALEMSRLMRHRGPDWSGVYASDKAILAHERLSIVDVNNGAQPLYNAAHTHVLAVNGEIYNHQALRQKLSDRYQFQTGSDCEVILALYQEKGADFLDDLQGMFAFALYDAEKDAYLIGRDHLGIIRCIWATTSMATCSSPRK
;
A
#
# COMPACT_ATOMS: atom_id res chain seq x y z
N MET A 1 -0.17 12.08 -1.49
CA MET A 1 0.23 10.66 -1.67
C MET A 1 -0.97 9.88 -2.17
N PHE A 2 -0.84 9.05 -3.20
CA PHE A 2 -1.96 8.30 -3.82
C PHE A 2 -1.49 6.93 -4.25
N TYR A 3 -2.41 5.96 -4.25
CA TYR A 3 -2.14 4.65 -4.82
C TYR A 3 -3.30 4.18 -5.69
N PHE A 4 -2.97 3.34 -6.67
CA PHE A 4 -3.89 2.65 -7.54
C PHE A 4 -3.51 1.18 -7.57
N CYS A 5 -4.47 0.29 -7.33
CA CYS A 5 -4.23 -1.14 -7.28
C CYS A 5 -5.17 -1.89 -8.20
N VAL A 6 -4.67 -2.98 -8.78
CA VAL A 6 -5.44 -3.99 -9.50
C VAL A 6 -5.13 -5.32 -8.83
N LEU A 7 -6.15 -5.96 -8.27
CA LEU A 7 -6.05 -7.20 -7.51
C LEU A 7 -6.97 -8.26 -8.13
N ASP A 8 -6.68 -9.54 -7.93
CA ASP A 8 -7.43 -10.67 -8.53
C ASP A 8 -7.47 -10.54 -10.06
N LEU A 9 -6.28 -10.54 -10.68
CA LEU A 9 -6.10 -10.38 -12.12
C LEU A 9 -6.70 -11.57 -12.89
N LYS A 10 -7.68 -11.30 -13.77
CA LYS A 10 -8.33 -12.31 -14.63
C LYS A 10 -8.01 -12.17 -16.12
N SER A 11 -7.17 -11.20 -16.47
CA SER A 11 -6.74 -10.92 -17.85
C SER A 11 -5.24 -10.64 -17.89
N ASP A 12 -4.71 -10.38 -19.09
CA ASP A 12 -3.26 -10.21 -19.31
C ASP A 12 -2.64 -9.17 -18.34
N PRO A 13 -1.73 -9.62 -17.44
CA PRO A 13 -1.06 -8.74 -16.48
C PRO A 13 -0.28 -7.61 -17.16
N THR A 14 0.23 -7.83 -18.38
CA THR A 14 1.01 -6.82 -19.11
C THR A 14 0.13 -5.63 -19.51
N GLU A 15 -1.05 -5.91 -20.06
CA GLU A 15 -2.03 -4.88 -20.43
C GLU A 15 -2.64 -4.20 -19.21
N LEU A 16 -2.93 -4.96 -18.15
CA LEU A 16 -3.41 -4.38 -16.89
C LEU A 16 -2.37 -3.49 -16.23
N ARG A 17 -1.09 -3.82 -16.32
CA ARG A 17 0.00 -2.96 -15.84
C ARG A 17 0.04 -1.63 -16.59
N LYS A 18 -0.09 -1.64 -17.92
CA LYS A 18 -0.15 -0.39 -18.71
C LYS A 18 -1.32 0.49 -18.27
N LYS A 19 -2.52 -0.10 -18.16
CA LYS A 19 -3.73 0.61 -17.69
C LYS A 19 -3.55 1.14 -16.26
N ALA A 20 -2.96 0.34 -15.36
CA ALA A 20 -2.72 0.78 -13.98
C ALA A 20 -1.80 2.00 -13.92
N LEU A 21 -0.75 2.03 -14.73
CA LEU A 21 0.14 3.19 -14.83
C LEU A 21 -0.56 4.41 -15.44
N GLU A 22 -1.39 4.25 -16.46
CA GLU A 22 -2.20 5.33 -17.03
C GLU A 22 -3.16 5.92 -15.99
N MET A 23 -3.86 5.06 -15.24
CA MET A 23 -4.80 5.48 -14.19
C MET A 23 -4.07 6.13 -13.01
N SER A 24 -2.93 5.58 -12.58
CA SER A 24 -2.08 6.16 -11.53
C SER A 24 -1.62 7.57 -11.93
N ARG A 25 -1.20 7.76 -13.19
CA ARG A 25 -0.73 9.05 -13.70
C ARG A 25 -1.78 10.16 -13.63
N LEU A 26 -3.07 9.84 -13.73
CA LEU A 26 -4.16 10.82 -13.54
C LEU A 26 -4.14 11.45 -12.14
N MET A 27 -3.58 10.74 -11.15
CA MET A 27 -3.47 11.18 -9.76
C MET A 27 -2.11 11.81 -9.41
N ARG A 28 -1.16 11.84 -10.35
CA ARG A 28 0.21 12.34 -10.13
C ARG A 28 0.27 13.79 -9.62
N HIS A 29 -0.69 14.64 -9.98
CA HIS A 29 -0.77 16.01 -9.46
C HIS A 29 -0.85 16.11 -7.92
N ARG A 30 -1.22 15.01 -7.25
CA ARG A 30 -1.27 14.91 -5.79
C ARG A 30 -0.11 14.09 -5.18
N GLY A 31 0.84 13.69 -6.01
CA GLY A 31 2.07 12.98 -5.68
C GLY A 31 3.13 13.22 -6.76
N PRO A 32 3.59 14.47 -6.95
CA PRO A 32 4.44 14.85 -8.08
C PRO A 32 5.90 14.41 -7.92
N ASP A 33 6.32 14.03 -6.73
CA ASP A 33 7.74 13.90 -6.41
C ASP A 33 8.32 12.59 -6.93
N TRP A 34 7.53 11.51 -6.87
CA TRP A 34 8.02 10.19 -7.24
C TRP A 34 6.87 9.22 -7.57
N SER A 35 7.12 8.26 -8.47
CA SER A 35 6.16 7.21 -8.84
C SER A 35 6.80 5.82 -8.68
N GLY A 36 6.03 4.86 -8.16
CA GLY A 36 6.47 3.48 -8.00
C GLY A 36 5.42 2.47 -8.42
N VAL A 37 5.86 1.28 -8.78
CA VAL A 37 4.96 0.20 -9.17
C VAL A 37 5.53 -1.16 -8.77
N TYR A 38 4.67 -1.97 -8.18
CA TYR A 38 4.78 -3.42 -8.13
C TYR A 38 3.83 -4.01 -9.16
N ALA A 39 4.28 -5.03 -9.89
CA ALA A 39 3.44 -5.79 -10.80
C ALA A 39 3.88 -7.26 -10.81
N SER A 40 2.90 -8.14 -10.70
CA SER A 40 3.04 -9.59 -10.88
C SER A 40 1.89 -10.10 -11.75
N ASP A 41 1.85 -11.42 -11.98
CA ASP A 41 0.74 -12.06 -12.70
C ASP A 41 -0.59 -12.01 -11.92
N LYS A 42 -0.56 -11.59 -10.66
CA LYS A 42 -1.67 -11.69 -9.70
C LYS A 42 -2.13 -10.37 -9.11
N ALA A 43 -1.22 -9.39 -9.01
CA ALA A 43 -1.49 -8.10 -8.42
C ALA A 43 -0.61 -6.99 -9.01
N ILE A 44 -1.17 -5.78 -9.09
CA ILE A 44 -0.46 -4.57 -9.47
C ILE A 44 -0.75 -3.50 -8.43
N LEU A 45 0.30 -2.90 -7.85
CA LEU A 45 0.21 -1.80 -6.89
C LEU A 45 1.05 -0.63 -7.44
N ALA A 46 0.41 0.44 -7.88
CA ALA A 46 1.04 1.67 -8.33
C ALA A 46 0.86 2.77 -7.28
N HIS A 47 1.87 3.62 -7.12
CA HIS A 47 1.90 4.68 -6.11
C HIS A 47 2.47 5.98 -6.67
N GLU A 48 1.85 7.10 -6.33
CA GLU A 48 2.30 8.46 -6.61
C GLU A 48 2.54 9.19 -5.28
N ARG A 49 3.80 9.55 -5.03
CA ARG A 49 4.25 10.06 -3.74
C ARG A 49 4.28 11.59 -3.72
N LEU A 50 3.70 12.16 -2.66
CA LEU A 50 4.01 13.52 -2.21
C LEU A 50 4.87 13.34 -0.96
N SER A 51 6.11 13.76 -1.04
CA SER A 51 7.14 13.56 -0.03
C SER A 51 7.01 14.61 1.07
N ILE A 52 6.23 14.29 2.11
CA ILE A 52 6.05 15.18 3.28
C ILE A 52 7.02 14.80 4.40
N VAL A 53 7.20 13.50 4.67
CA VAL A 53 8.07 12.94 5.71
C VAL A 53 9.06 11.95 5.06
N ASP A 54 10.35 12.03 5.43
CA ASP A 54 11.44 11.20 4.90
C ASP A 54 11.47 11.12 3.35
N VAL A 55 12.07 12.15 2.74
CA VAL A 55 12.18 12.30 1.28
C VAL A 55 13.02 11.19 0.65
N ASN A 56 13.98 10.62 1.39
CA ASN A 56 15.00 9.73 0.83
C ASN A 56 14.61 8.25 0.91
N ASN A 57 13.91 7.82 1.97
CA ASN A 57 13.68 6.39 2.22
C ASN A 57 12.19 5.96 2.24
N GLY A 58 11.26 6.86 1.88
CA GLY A 58 9.82 6.56 1.89
C GLY A 58 9.20 6.13 0.55
N ALA A 59 10.01 5.64 -0.40
CA ALA A 59 9.53 5.18 -1.71
C ALA A 59 8.53 4.03 -1.54
N GLN A 60 7.44 4.04 -2.33
CA GLN A 60 6.38 3.04 -2.25
C GLN A 60 6.08 2.39 -3.61
N PRO A 61 5.70 1.11 -3.71
CA PRO A 61 5.29 0.25 -2.61
C PRO A 61 6.43 -0.10 -1.65
N LEU A 62 6.10 -0.23 -0.36
CA LEU A 62 6.99 -0.76 0.66
C LEU A 62 7.02 -2.28 0.55
N TYR A 63 8.17 -2.87 0.84
CA TYR A 63 8.39 -4.31 0.81
C TYR A 63 8.86 -4.81 2.18
N ASN A 64 8.45 -6.01 2.55
CA ASN A 64 9.14 -6.71 3.65
C ASN A 64 10.55 -7.15 3.19
N ALA A 65 11.40 -7.56 4.13
CA ALA A 65 12.77 -8.00 3.85
C ALA A 65 12.86 -9.13 2.81
N ALA A 66 11.86 -10.03 2.78
CA ALA A 66 11.80 -11.14 1.85
C ALA A 66 11.21 -10.77 0.47
N HIS A 67 10.72 -9.53 0.29
CA HIS A 67 9.98 -9.08 -0.91
C HIS A 67 8.74 -9.93 -1.26
N THR A 68 8.15 -10.59 -0.26
CA THR A 68 6.92 -11.39 -0.41
C THR A 68 5.65 -10.60 -0.05
N HIS A 69 5.78 -9.57 0.79
CA HIS A 69 4.69 -8.66 1.13
C HIS A 69 4.95 -7.29 0.49
N VAL A 70 3.90 -6.73 -0.12
CA VAL A 70 3.96 -5.46 -0.83
C VAL A 70 2.86 -4.54 -0.34
N LEU A 71 3.21 -3.32 0.04
CA LEU A 71 2.28 -2.39 0.67
C LEU A 71 2.29 -1.03 -0.03
N ALA A 72 1.12 -0.55 -0.41
CA ALA A 72 0.91 0.83 -0.87
C ALA A 72 -0.04 1.55 0.08
N VAL A 73 0.36 2.73 0.57
CA VAL A 73 -0.34 3.50 1.60
C VAL A 73 -0.47 4.96 1.18
N ASN A 74 -1.65 5.51 1.43
CA ASN A 74 -1.85 6.95 1.54
C ASN A 74 -2.27 7.24 2.99
N GLY A 75 -1.43 7.89 3.77
CA GLY A 75 -1.72 8.12 5.18
C GLY A 75 -0.49 8.38 6.02
N GLU A 76 -0.75 8.51 7.31
CA GLU A 76 0.23 8.69 8.38
C GLU A 76 -0.16 7.81 9.57
N ILE A 77 0.80 7.04 10.09
CA ILE A 77 0.62 6.20 11.29
C ILE A 77 1.32 6.87 12.48
N TYR A 78 0.57 7.55 13.33
CA TYR A 78 1.10 8.38 14.42
C TYR A 78 1.79 7.56 15.51
N ASN A 79 1.29 6.36 15.81
CA ASN A 79 1.88 5.48 16.82
C ASN A 79 3.01 4.58 16.27
N HIS A 80 3.55 4.86 15.07
CA HIS A 80 4.55 4.01 14.42
C HIS A 80 5.83 3.81 15.26
N GLN A 81 6.28 4.81 16.01
CA GLN A 81 7.49 4.70 16.83
C GLN A 81 7.32 3.66 17.95
N ALA A 82 6.17 3.70 18.63
CA ALA A 82 5.83 2.75 19.68
C ALA A 82 5.66 1.33 19.11
N LEU A 83 5.05 1.20 17.93
CA LEU A 83 4.91 -0.09 17.24
C LEU A 83 6.29 -0.63 16.81
N ARG A 84 7.16 0.20 16.24
CA ARG A 84 8.53 -0.18 15.87
C ARG A 84 9.31 -0.73 17.05
N GLN A 85 9.25 -0.07 18.21
CA GLN A 85 9.90 -0.56 19.42
C GLN A 85 9.38 -1.93 19.88
N LYS A 86 8.07 -2.18 19.74
CA LYS A 86 7.44 -3.45 20.14
C LYS A 86 7.69 -4.61 19.17
N LEU A 87 8.01 -4.30 17.92
CA LEU A 87 8.09 -5.27 16.82
C LEU A 87 9.52 -5.44 16.28
N SER A 88 10.49 -4.65 16.74
CA SER A 88 11.86 -4.65 16.21
C SER A 88 12.61 -5.98 16.39
N ASP A 89 12.19 -6.78 17.36
CA ASP A 89 12.73 -8.12 17.61
C ASP A 89 12.15 -9.19 16.66
N ARG A 90 11.01 -8.89 16.03
CA ARG A 90 10.22 -9.84 15.22
C ARG A 90 10.11 -9.45 13.75
N TYR A 91 10.38 -8.19 13.42
CA TYR A 91 10.32 -7.65 12.07
C TYR A 91 11.55 -6.79 11.76
N GLN A 92 12.23 -7.12 10.66
CA GLN A 92 13.38 -6.37 10.16
C GLN A 92 12.90 -5.19 9.32
N PHE A 93 12.81 -4.00 9.93
CA PHE A 93 12.46 -2.77 9.22
C PHE A 93 13.54 -2.39 8.19
N GLN A 94 13.09 -2.09 6.98
CA GLN A 94 13.90 -1.71 5.81
C GLN A 94 13.96 -0.20 5.60
N THR A 95 12.97 0.54 6.12
CA THR A 95 12.83 1.99 5.89
C THR A 95 12.60 2.75 7.19
N GLY A 96 12.63 4.08 7.11
CA GLY A 96 12.18 5.00 8.16
C GLY A 96 10.69 5.34 8.08
N SER A 97 9.96 4.83 7.09
CA SER A 97 8.56 5.19 6.87
C SER A 97 7.69 4.75 8.06
N ASP A 98 6.85 5.66 8.51
CA ASP A 98 5.80 5.41 9.51
C ASP A 98 4.86 4.28 9.06
N CYS A 99 4.57 4.19 7.77
CA CYS A 99 3.66 3.20 7.18
C CYS A 99 4.21 1.76 7.19
N GLU A 100 5.52 1.55 7.35
CA GLU A 100 6.12 0.20 7.30
C GLU A 100 5.65 -0.70 8.44
N VAL A 101 5.19 -0.12 9.56
CA VAL A 101 4.65 -0.90 10.70
C VAL A 101 3.43 -1.75 10.32
N ILE A 102 2.74 -1.41 9.23
CA ILE A 102 1.64 -2.22 8.69
C ILE A 102 2.15 -3.57 8.19
N LEU A 103 3.32 -3.62 7.55
CA LEU A 103 3.93 -4.89 7.12
C LEU A 103 4.32 -5.75 8.33
N ALA A 104 4.86 -5.12 9.36
CA ALA A 104 5.24 -5.80 10.60
C ALA A 104 4.02 -6.39 11.33
N LEU A 105 2.95 -5.61 11.46
CA LEU A 105 1.71 -6.06 12.08
C LEU A 105 1.01 -7.15 11.28
N TYR A 106 0.96 -7.03 9.94
CA TYR A 106 0.39 -8.07 9.08
C TYR A 106 1.16 -9.39 9.21
N GLN A 107 2.49 -9.34 9.29
CA GLN A 107 3.31 -10.54 9.49
C GLN A 107 3.01 -11.24 10.83
N GLU A 108 2.74 -10.47 11.89
CA GLU A 108 2.45 -11.04 13.22
C GLU A 108 0.99 -11.47 13.40
N LYS A 109 0.03 -10.69 12.90
CA LYS A 109 -1.39 -10.82 13.23
C LYS A 109 -2.30 -11.12 12.03
N GLY A 110 -1.76 -11.19 10.82
CA GLY A 110 -2.58 -11.34 9.61
C GLY A 110 -3.49 -10.14 9.41
N ALA A 111 -4.81 -10.33 9.37
CA ALA A 111 -5.77 -9.25 9.18
C ALA A 111 -6.17 -8.53 10.49
N ASP A 112 -5.84 -9.10 11.66
CA ASP A 112 -6.39 -8.70 12.96
C ASP A 112 -5.52 -7.63 13.67
N PHE A 113 -5.09 -6.59 12.94
CA PHE A 113 -4.25 -5.51 13.50
C PHE A 113 -4.80 -4.10 13.28
N LEU A 114 -5.91 -3.92 12.56
CA LEU A 114 -6.39 -2.59 12.18
C LEU A 114 -6.62 -1.68 13.40
N ASP A 115 -7.12 -2.23 14.51
CA ASP A 115 -7.36 -1.50 15.77
C ASP A 115 -6.06 -1.12 16.52
N ASP A 116 -4.91 -1.72 16.16
CA ASP A 116 -3.61 -1.34 16.72
C ASP A 116 -3.07 -0.04 16.08
N LEU A 117 -3.59 0.35 14.92
CA LEU A 117 -3.12 1.52 14.18
C LEU A 117 -3.79 2.80 14.66
N GLN A 118 -2.99 3.78 15.05
CA GLN A 118 -3.46 5.14 15.33
C GLN A 118 -2.97 6.07 14.23
N GLY A 119 -3.89 6.59 13.43
CA GLY A 119 -3.54 7.39 12.27
C GLY A 119 -4.70 7.63 11.34
N MET A 120 -4.39 8.25 10.22
CA MET A 120 -5.29 8.41 9.09
C MET A 120 -4.65 7.68 7.90
N PHE A 121 -5.34 6.70 7.34
CA PHE A 121 -4.72 5.85 6.32
C PHE A 121 -5.76 5.19 5.42
N ALA A 122 -5.34 4.95 4.19
CA ALA A 122 -5.87 3.91 3.35
C ALA A 122 -4.68 3.14 2.79
N PHE A 123 -4.79 1.82 2.72
CA PHE A 123 -3.73 0.99 2.16
C PHE A 123 -4.28 -0.21 1.38
N ALA A 124 -3.44 -0.72 0.49
CA ALA A 124 -3.55 -2.04 -0.08
C ALA A 124 -2.25 -2.80 0.18
N LEU A 125 -2.38 -4.00 0.74
CA LEU A 125 -1.30 -4.94 0.98
C LEU A 125 -1.56 -6.18 0.12
N TYR A 126 -0.51 -6.67 -0.55
CA TYR A 126 -0.52 -7.94 -1.26
C TYR A 126 0.52 -8.88 -0.65
N ASP A 127 0.09 -10.11 -0.38
CA ASP A 127 0.88 -11.21 0.14
C ASP A 127 1.05 -12.25 -0.98
N ALA A 128 2.25 -12.26 -1.55
CA ALA A 128 2.58 -13.13 -2.67
C ALA A 128 2.74 -14.61 -2.27
N GLU A 129 3.00 -14.90 -1.00
CA GLU A 129 3.12 -16.28 -0.51
C GLU A 129 1.75 -16.94 -0.37
N LYS A 130 0.74 -16.16 0.01
CA LYS A 130 -0.64 -16.64 0.19
C LYS A 130 -1.55 -16.37 -1.01
N ASP A 131 -1.09 -15.67 -2.04
CA ASP A 131 -1.91 -15.11 -3.12
C ASP A 131 -3.15 -14.38 -2.55
N ALA A 132 -2.89 -13.52 -1.56
CA ALA A 132 -3.92 -12.86 -0.77
C ALA A 132 -3.68 -11.35 -0.71
N TYR A 133 -4.73 -10.58 -0.44
CA TYR A 133 -4.63 -9.15 -0.26
C TYR A 133 -5.47 -8.66 0.91
N LEU A 134 -5.02 -7.56 1.51
CA LEU A 134 -5.72 -6.85 2.55
C LEU A 134 -5.85 -5.38 2.15
N ILE A 135 -7.08 -4.87 2.16
CA ILE A 135 -7.36 -3.45 1.95
C ILE A 135 -7.89 -2.89 3.26
N GLY A 136 -7.22 -1.87 3.78
CA GLY A 136 -7.56 -1.24 5.05
C GLY A 136 -7.81 0.26 4.90
N ARG A 137 -8.66 0.80 5.77
CA ARG A 137 -8.95 2.24 5.88
C ARG A 137 -9.10 2.60 7.36
N ASP A 138 -8.74 3.82 7.71
CA ASP A 138 -8.88 4.35 9.06
C ASP A 138 -10.35 4.39 9.55
N HIS A 139 -10.51 4.39 10.87
CA HIS A 139 -11.78 4.28 11.61
C HIS A 139 -12.86 5.27 11.18
N LEU A 140 -12.48 6.48 10.76
CA LEU A 140 -13.41 7.54 10.38
C LEU A 140 -13.46 7.76 8.85
N GLY A 141 -12.64 7.03 8.10
CA GLY A 141 -12.48 7.21 6.67
C GLY A 141 -11.94 8.59 6.29
N ILE A 142 -11.03 9.14 7.08
CA ILE A 142 -10.39 10.45 6.83
C ILE A 142 -9.69 10.42 5.48
N ILE A 143 -8.90 9.38 5.20
CA ILE A 143 -8.29 9.21 3.89
C ILE A 143 -9.30 8.58 2.93
N ARG A 144 -9.49 9.20 1.76
CA ARG A 144 -10.41 8.70 0.73
C ARG A 144 -9.82 7.46 0.05
N CYS A 145 -10.59 6.37 0.06
CA CYS A 145 -10.38 5.16 -0.73
C CYS A 145 -11.71 4.77 -1.39
N ILE A 146 -11.68 4.42 -2.68
CA ILE A 146 -12.83 3.86 -3.40
C ILE A 146 -12.37 2.54 -3.97
N TRP A 147 -13.24 1.54 -3.97
CA TRP A 147 -12.99 0.27 -4.64
C TRP A 147 -14.11 -0.03 -5.63
N ALA A 148 -13.80 -0.79 -6.68
CA ALA A 148 -14.74 -1.25 -7.68
C ALA A 148 -14.33 -2.65 -8.15
N THR A 149 -15.30 -3.56 -8.23
CA THR A 149 -15.10 -4.86 -8.86
C THR A 149 -15.54 -4.75 -10.31
N THR A 150 -14.66 -5.16 -11.21
CA THR A 150 -14.98 -5.36 -12.63
C THR A 150 -14.92 -6.86 -12.92
N SER A 151 -15.48 -7.28 -14.05
CA SER A 151 -15.31 -8.66 -14.53
C SER A 151 -13.84 -9.05 -14.74
N MET A 152 -12.93 -8.06 -14.77
CA MET A 152 -11.51 -8.23 -15.03
C MET A 152 -10.61 -8.18 -13.79
N ALA A 153 -10.99 -7.42 -12.75
CA ALA A 153 -10.22 -7.22 -11.51
C ALA A 153 -10.97 -6.39 -10.45
N THR A 154 -10.47 -6.38 -9.22
CA THR A 154 -10.85 -5.40 -8.18
C THR A 154 -9.86 -4.23 -8.19
N CYS A 155 -10.37 -3.01 -8.37
CA CYS A 155 -9.58 -1.78 -8.45
C CYS A 155 -9.87 -0.85 -7.27
N SER A 156 -8.85 -0.17 -6.74
CA SER A 156 -9.04 0.93 -5.78
C SER A 156 -8.50 2.27 -6.28
N SER A 157 -9.28 3.36 -6.22
CA SER A 157 -8.83 4.73 -6.56
C SER A 157 -9.53 5.84 -5.75
N PRO A 158 -8.85 6.92 -5.35
CA PRO A 158 -9.53 8.11 -4.81
C PRO A 158 -10.04 9.02 -5.94
N ARG A 159 -11.36 9.15 -6.16
CA ARG A 159 -11.90 10.20 -7.05
C ARG A 159 -11.82 11.59 -6.41
N LYS A 160 -11.65 12.59 -7.28
CA LYS A 160 -11.45 14.03 -7.04
C LYS A 160 -12.22 14.58 -5.85
#